data_AF-A0A7J9YY08-F1
#
_entry.id   AF-A0A7J9YY08-F1
#
_cell.length_a   1.000
_cell.length_b   1.000
_cell.length_c   1.000
_cell.angle_alpha   90.00
_cell.angle_beta   90.00
_cell.angle_gamma   90.00
#
_symmetry.space_group_name_H-M   'P 1'
#
loop_
_entity.id
_entity.type
_entity.pdbx_description
1 polymer ?
#
loop_
_entity_poly.entity_id
_entity_poly.type
_entity_poly.pdbx_seq_one_letter_code
_entity_poly.pdbx_strand_id
1 'polypeptide(L)' 'MDDDELLAAFRLMLLSRATSERAVSLQRQGRLGTIAAPDGQEAAIVGPALAVDPERDWLVPTYRELPGMLRMGL' A
#
# COMPACT_ATOMS: atom_id res chain seq x y z
N MET A 1 -11.34 -16.19 -3.89
CA MET A 1 -10.50 -15.88 -2.75
C MET A 1 -10.98 -16.69 -1.59
N ASP A 2 -10.11 -17.42 -0.92
CA ASP A 2 -10.45 -18.01 0.37
C ASP A 2 -10.43 -16.94 1.49
N ASP A 3 -10.85 -17.34 2.69
CA ASP A 3 -10.90 -16.42 3.83
C ASP A 3 -9.51 -15.89 4.21
N ASP A 4 -8.46 -16.70 4.03
CA ASP A 4 -7.08 -16.31 4.35
C ASP A 4 -6.55 -15.24 3.37
N GLU A 5 -6.84 -15.39 2.08
CA GLU A 5 -6.54 -14.39 1.05
C GLU A 5 -7.28 -13.08 1.31
N LEU A 6 -8.56 -13.15 1.71
CA LEU A 6 -9.33 -11.96 2.08
C LEU A 6 -8.76 -11.26 3.32
N LEU A 7 -8.36 -12.03 4.33
CA LEU A 7 -7.70 -11.49 5.52
C LEU A 7 -6.34 -10.88 5.19
N ALA A 8 -5.56 -11.48 4.29
CA ALA A 8 -4.30 -10.92 3.80
C ALA A 8 -4.53 -9.58 3.07
N ALA A 9 -5.53 -9.51 2.20
CA ALA A 9 -5.95 -8.28 1.53
C ALA A 9 -6.29 -7.18 2.54
N PHE A 10 -7.11 -7.52 3.53
CA PHE A 10 -7.54 -6.58 4.56
C PHE A 10 -6.37 -6.08 5.41
N ARG A 11 -5.45 -6.98 5.81
CA ARG A 11 -4.22 -6.60 6.52
C ARG A 11 -3.35 -5.65 5.71
N LEU A 12 -3.22 -5.86 4.39
CA LEU A 12 -2.45 -4.98 3.52
C LEU A 12 -3.09 -3.58 3.41
N MET A 13 -4.42 -3.50 3.32
CA MET A 13 -5.13 -2.21 3.35
C MET A 13 -4.89 -1.46 4.68
N LEU A 14 -4.97 -2.16 5.82
CA LEU A 14 -4.70 -1.57 7.13
C LEU A 14 -3.25 -1.10 7.28
N LEU A 15 -2.29 -1.90 6.80
CA LEU A 15 -0.87 -1.53 6.81
C LEU A 15 -0.62 -0.27 5.98
N SER A 16 -1.22 -0.18 4.80
CA SER A 16 -1.14 1.01 3.96
C SER A 16 -1.72 2.24 4.66
N ARG A 17 -2.90 2.13 5.27
CA ARG A 17 -3.53 3.22 6.06
C ARG A 17 -2.60 3.70 7.17
N ALA A 18 -2.11 2.78 8.01
CA ALA A 18 -1.24 3.14 9.13
C ALA A 18 0.06 3.81 8.68
N THR A 19 0.65 3.31 7.58
CA THR A 19 1.87 3.87 6.99
C THR A 19 1.62 5.27 6.44
N SER A 20 0.52 5.46 5.69
CA SER A 20 0.08 6.75 5.16
C SER A 20 -0.14 7.78 6.27
N GLU A 21 -0.89 7.43 7.31
CA GLU A 21 -1.16 8.31 8.46
C GLU A 21 0.13 8.73 9.16
N ARG A 22 1.07 7.79 9.35
CA ARG A 22 2.37 8.09 9.94
C ARG A 22 3.20 9.03 9.06
N ALA A 23 3.22 8.79 7.75
CA ALA A 23 3.92 9.62 6.79
C ALA A 23 3.35 11.05 6.74
N VAL A 24 2.02 11.20 6.73
CA VAL A 24 1.35 12.50 6.81
C VAL A 24 1.68 13.21 8.12
N SER A 25 1.70 12.49 9.24
CA SER A 25 2.10 13.05 10.54
C SER A 25 3.54 13.58 10.53
N LEU A 26 4.48 12.85 9.92
CA LEU A 26 5.87 13.29 9.75
C LEU A 26 5.99 14.48 8.79
N GLN A 27 5.23 14.47 7.69
CA GLN A 27 5.21 15.57 6.72
C GLN A 27 4.77 16.87 7.40
N ARG A 28 3.70 16.83 8.22
CA ARG A 28 3.23 18.00 8.98
C ARG A 28 4.24 18.53 10.00
N GLN A 29 5.16 17.68 10.46
CA GLN A 29 6.27 18.06 11.34
C GLN A 29 7.50 18.55 10.58
N GLY A 30 7.49 18.58 9.24
CA GLY A 30 8.66 18.89 8.41
C GLY A 30 9.75 17.82 8.45
N ARG A 31 9.43 16.61 8.93
CA ARG A 31 10.37 15.48 9.08
C ARG A 31 10.35 14.50 7.91
N LEU A 32 9.39 14.65 7.02
CA LEU A 32 9.27 13.92 5.77
C LEU A 32 8.92 14.93 4.67
N GLY A 33 9.41 14.69 3.45
CA GLY A 33 9.02 15.47 2.27
C GLY A 33 7.56 15.23 1.86
N THR A 34 7.23 15.59 0.62
CA THR A 34 5.89 15.41 0.07
C THR A 34 5.49 13.92 0.04
N ILE A 35 4.36 13.59 0.68
CA ILE A 35 3.74 12.27 0.59
C ILE A 35 2.42 12.37 -0.19
N ALA A 36 2.15 11.37 -1.02
CA ALA A 36 0.86 11.20 -1.67
C ALA A 36 0.13 10.01 -1.05
N ALA A 37 -0.71 10.31 -0.07
CA ALA A 37 -1.52 9.33 0.64
C ALA A 37 -2.48 8.59 -0.33
N PRO A 38 -2.55 7.24 -0.31
CA PRO A 38 -3.51 6.45 -1.08
C PRO A 38 -4.89 6.42 -0.42
N ASP A 39 -5.17 7.33 0.52
CA ASP A 39 -6.28 7.20 1.45
C ASP A 39 -7.64 7.19 0.72
N GLY A 40 -8.39 6.10 0.88
CA GLY A 40 -9.66 5.86 0.20
C GLY A 40 -9.54 5.14 -1.15
N GLN A 41 -8.33 4.78 -1.58
CA GLN A 41 -8.04 4.04 -2.82
C GLN A 41 -7.38 2.67 -2.55
N GLU A 42 -7.31 2.23 -1.29
CA GLU A 42 -6.51 1.06 -0.89
C GLU A 42 -6.99 -0.20 -1.59
N ALA A 43 -8.30 -0.46 -1.60
CA ALA A 43 -8.85 -1.66 -2.20
C ALA A 43 -8.59 -1.74 -3.71
N ALA A 44 -8.64 -0.59 -4.40
CA ALA A 44 -8.39 -0.50 -5.83
C ALA A 44 -6.93 -0.84 -6.20
N ILE A 45 -6.01 -0.65 -5.26
CA ILE A 45 -4.59 -0.96 -5.41
C ILE A 45 -4.27 -2.39 -4.93
N VAL A 46 -4.82 -2.78 -3.76
CA VAL A 46 -4.59 -4.09 -3.16
C VAL A 46 -5.11 -5.22 -4.03
N GLY A 47 -6.27 -5.05 -4.67
CA GLY A 47 -6.84 -6.08 -5.55
C GLY A 47 -5.86 -6.53 -6.64
N PRO A 48 -5.37 -5.62 -7.50
CA PRO A 48 -4.33 -5.92 -8.47
C PRO A 48 -3.02 -6.40 -7.83
N ALA A 49 -2.58 -5.79 -6.72
CA ALA A 49 -1.31 -6.15 -6.07
C ALA A 49 -1.30 -7.59 -5.51
N LEU A 50 -2.45 -8.16 -5.15
CA LEU A 50 -2.54 -9.55 -4.72
C LEU A 50 -2.41 -10.55 -5.88
N ALA A 51 -2.71 -10.12 -7.11
CA ALA A 51 -2.53 -10.95 -8.29
C ALA A 51 -1.07 -10.96 -8.80
N VAL A 52 -0.22 -10.07 -8.27
CA VAL A 52 1.21 -9.98 -8.61
C VAL A 52 2.00 -10.98 -7.76
N ASP A 53 2.82 -11.78 -8.42
CA ASP A 53 3.84 -12.63 -7.78
C ASP A 53 5.14 -11.83 -7.58
N PRO A 54 5.54 -11.44 -6.35
CA PRO A 54 6.73 -10.62 -6.14
C PRO A 54 8.03 -11.30 -6.50
N GLU A 55 8.06 -12.63 -6.63
CA GLU A 55 9.27 -13.36 -7.03
C GLU A 55 9.48 -13.32 -8.56
N ARG A 56 8.44 -13.02 -9.33
CA ARG A 56 8.44 -13.19 -10.80
C ARG A 56 7.96 -11.97 -11.57
N ASP A 57 7.00 -11.24 -11.04
CA ASP A 57 6.31 -10.15 -11.70
C ASP A 57 6.88 -8.80 -11.30
N TRP A 58 6.81 -7.85 -12.24
CA TRP A 58 7.25 -6.48 -12.04
C TRP A 58 6.04 -5.59 -11.73
N LEU A 59 6.15 -4.81 -10.66
CA LEU A 59 5.21 -3.74 -10.34
C LEU A 59 5.85 -2.40 -10.72
N VAL A 60 5.17 -1.64 -11.59
CA VAL A 60 5.59 -0.29 -11.98
C VAL A 60 4.64 0.72 -11.30
N PRO A 61 5.01 1.24 -10.11
CA PRO A 61 4.09 2.02 -9.30
C PRO A 61 3.94 3.45 -9.83
N THR A 62 2.78 4.05 -9.56
CA THR A 62 2.58 5.50 -9.60
C THR A 62 2.74 6.11 -8.20
N TYR A 63 2.63 7.43 -8.08
CA TYR A 63 2.89 8.17 -6.83
C TYR A 63 1.93 7.82 -5.67
N ARG A 64 0.80 7.13 -5.92
CA ARG A 64 -0.17 6.69 -4.88
C ARG A 64 -0.23 5.17 -4.70
N GLU A 65 0.71 4.41 -5.23
CA GLU A 65 0.69 2.94 -5.19
C GLU A 65 1.29 2.34 -3.90
N LEU A 66 1.18 3.02 -2.75
CA LEU A 66 1.80 2.58 -1.49
C LEU A 66 1.44 1.14 -1.08
N PRO A 67 0.18 0.67 -1.12
CA PRO A 67 -0.13 -0.73 -0.80
C PRO A 67 0.55 -1.72 -1.75
N GLY A 68 0.65 -1.39 -3.04
CA GLY A 68 1.36 -2.19 -4.03
C GLY A 68 2.86 -2.25 -3.76
N MET A 69 3.47 -1.13 -3.36
CA MET A 69 4.88 -1.10 -2.98
C MET A 69 5.16 -1.90 -1.70
N LEU A 70 4.30 -1.79 -0.68
CA LEU A 70 4.39 -2.59 0.56
C LEU A 70 4.31 -4.09 0.28
N ARG A 71 3.44 -4.50 -0.66
CA ARG A 71 3.33 -5.90 -1.12
C ARG A 71 4.61 -6.43 -1.76
N MET A 72 5.37 -5.55 -2.41
CA MET A 72 6.64 -5.85 -3.07
C MET A 72 7.87 -5.75 -2.14
N GLY A 73 7.66 -5.48 -0.84
CA GLY A 73 8.73 -5.48 0.15
C GLY A 73 9.44 -4.15 0.34
N LEU A 74 8.82 -3.02 -0.04
CA LEU A 74 9.26 -1.68 0.35
C LEU A 74 9.31 -1.53 1.89
#